data_AF-A0A6A4XF98-F1
#
_entry.id   AF-A0A6A4XF98-F1
#
_cell.length_a   1.000
_cell.length_b   1.000
_cell.length_c   1.000
_cell.angle_alpha   90.00
_cell.angle_beta   90.00
_cell.angle_gamma   90.00
#
_symmetry.space_group_name_H-M   'P 1'
#
loop_
_entity.id
_entity.type
_entity.pdbx_description
1 polymer ?
#
loop_
_entity_poly.entity_id
_entity_poly.type
_entity_poly.pdbx_seq_one_letter_code
_entity_poly.pdbx_strand_id
1 'polypeptide(L)'
;MAGRRIVSLVVLLVAGVHRSPADDDQQPADDMQSAIMARLLGRLGAALVTEAKCERWPLALPVNVMRDYIQPSGSATACARSCLQLRNQGGAPQDGVYWFTGMPVPVMCDFSHDGGGWTLLFASKRRNNWDMLFILSSNPLSASLIGPYSILRHADAIRDLGTGSRFAYRIEAQAAERGRRHWGGVWSAPRHYSFVDETGNQTDVELITRFDSWEYSERGIEKRMPWLRGGTDVVLTTSAPDSEFGWGTLATSRLSDDYHWNNAPWMEKEAEHSGAMNYCIINQWTYNAVV
;
A
#
# COMPACT_ATOMS: atom_id res chain seq x y z
N MET A 1 -51.69 -28.81 -11.43
CA MET A 1 -52.69 -29.35 -10.49
C MET A 1 -52.22 -28.94 -9.10
N ALA A 2 -52.73 -27.84 -8.54
CA ALA A 2 -53.84 -27.81 -7.58
C ALA A 2 -53.55 -28.68 -6.34
N GLY A 3 -53.50 -28.20 -5.10
CA GLY A 3 -53.74 -26.88 -4.52
C GLY A 3 -53.85 -27.02 -2.99
N ARG A 4 -53.60 -25.91 -2.27
CA ARG A 4 -54.28 -25.42 -1.03
C ARG A 4 -54.43 -26.38 0.18
N ARG A 5 -54.35 -26.01 1.45
CA ARG A 5 -54.05 -24.82 2.31
C ARG A 5 -54.63 -25.21 3.70
N ILE A 6 -54.43 -24.36 4.73
CA ILE A 6 -55.24 -24.19 5.97
C ILE A 6 -54.86 -25.09 7.17
N VAL A 7 -54.70 -24.63 8.43
CA VAL A 7 -54.82 -23.30 9.10
C VAL A 7 -54.15 -23.35 10.48
N SER A 8 -53.70 -22.18 10.97
CA SER A 8 -53.22 -21.90 12.33
C SER A 8 -54.35 -21.67 13.35
N LEU A 9 -54.13 -21.99 14.64
CA LEU A 9 -54.75 -21.32 15.80
C LEU A 9 -53.93 -21.68 17.07
N VAL A 10 -53.06 -20.82 17.60
CA VAL A 10 -53.29 -19.82 18.68
C VAL A 10 -54.00 -20.39 19.90
N VAL A 11 -53.31 -20.42 21.07
CA VAL A 11 -53.78 -19.81 22.35
C VAL A 11 -52.58 -19.55 23.27
N LEU A 12 -52.58 -18.34 23.83
CA LEU A 12 -51.69 -17.78 24.85
C LEU A 12 -52.17 -18.12 26.28
N LEU A 13 -51.24 -17.95 27.24
CA LEU A 13 -51.43 -17.32 28.56
C LEU A 13 -51.83 -18.16 29.80
N VAL A 14 -50.91 -18.07 30.79
CA VAL A 14 -51.10 -17.73 32.23
C VAL A 14 -50.68 -18.80 33.25
N ALA A 15 -49.65 -18.37 33.99
CA ALA A 15 -49.29 -18.56 35.40
C ALA A 15 -50.10 -19.51 36.30
N GLY A 16 -49.37 -20.23 37.14
CA GLY A 16 -49.86 -20.83 38.37
C GLY A 16 -48.72 -21.33 39.25
N VAL A 17 -48.21 -20.46 40.11
CA VAL A 17 -47.27 -20.79 41.19
C VAL A 17 -48.00 -21.59 42.27
N HIS A 18 -47.48 -22.76 42.64
CA HIS A 18 -47.68 -23.35 43.96
C HIS A 18 -46.35 -23.97 44.43
N ARG A 19 -45.76 -23.36 45.47
CA ARG A 19 -44.75 -23.95 46.37
C ARG A 19 -45.51 -24.58 47.54
N SER A 20 -45.19 -25.78 48.00
CA SER A 20 -44.14 -26.15 48.99
C SER A 20 -44.44 -27.59 49.48
N PRO A 21 -43.64 -28.27 50.34
CA PRO A 21 -42.22 -28.09 50.70
C PRO A 21 -41.39 -29.41 50.75
N ALA A 22 -40.07 -29.23 50.89
CA ALA A 22 -39.08 -30.11 51.53
C ALA A 22 -38.73 -31.48 50.89
N ASP A 23 -37.53 -31.57 50.30
CA ASP A 23 -36.45 -32.30 50.98
C ASP A 23 -35.07 -31.72 50.60
N ASP A 24 -34.19 -31.72 51.59
CA ASP A 24 -32.95 -30.97 51.72
C ASP A 24 -31.73 -31.67 51.08
N ASP A 25 -30.62 -30.93 51.03
CA ASP A 25 -29.23 -31.39 50.85
C ASP A 25 -28.73 -31.67 49.43
N GLN A 26 -28.26 -30.61 48.73
CA GLN A 26 -26.94 -30.59 48.08
C GLN A 26 -26.56 -29.18 47.52
N GLN A 27 -26.32 -28.15 48.35
CA GLN A 27 -25.72 -26.89 47.82
C GLN A 27 -24.95 -26.08 48.86
N PRO A 28 -23.60 -26.18 48.91
CA PRO A 28 -22.80 -25.03 49.33
C PRO A 28 -21.43 -24.91 48.64
N ALA A 29 -21.32 -25.15 47.32
CA ALA A 29 -20.03 -25.01 46.60
C ALA A 29 -20.04 -24.02 45.41
N ASP A 30 -21.20 -23.73 44.82
CA ASP A 30 -21.27 -22.96 43.56
C ASP A 30 -21.32 -21.43 43.73
N ASP A 31 -21.81 -20.92 44.86
CA ASP A 31 -21.96 -19.47 45.06
C ASP A 31 -20.63 -18.76 45.40
N MET A 32 -19.67 -19.47 45.99
CA MET A 32 -18.38 -18.88 46.31
C MET A 32 -17.48 -18.74 45.08
N GLN A 33 -17.64 -19.61 44.06
CA GLN A 33 -16.89 -19.50 42.80
C GLN A 33 -17.39 -18.35 41.91
N SER A 34 -18.70 -18.06 41.91
CA SER A 34 -19.26 -16.95 41.11
C SER A 34 -18.85 -15.57 41.63
N ALA A 35 -18.80 -15.37 42.95
CA ALA A 35 -18.38 -14.09 43.53
C ALA A 35 -16.86 -13.84 43.41
N ILE A 36 -16.05 -14.90 43.45
CA ILE A 36 -14.60 -14.83 43.25
C ILE A 36 -14.26 -14.57 41.78
N MET A 37 -14.95 -15.23 40.84
CA MET A 37 -14.79 -14.95 39.40
C MET A 37 -15.25 -13.55 39.01
N ALA A 38 -16.36 -13.04 39.56
CA ALA A 38 -16.79 -11.66 39.30
C ALA A 38 -15.82 -10.60 39.86
N ARG A 39 -15.14 -10.88 40.99
CA ARG A 39 -14.10 -9.99 41.55
C ARG A 39 -12.74 -10.13 40.85
N LEU A 40 -12.41 -11.30 40.31
CA LEU A 40 -11.24 -11.51 39.46
C LEU A 40 -11.41 -10.89 38.08
N LEU A 41 -12.61 -10.96 37.49
CA LEU A 41 -12.95 -10.28 36.23
C LEU A 41 -13.05 -8.76 36.39
N GLY A 42 -13.43 -8.26 37.57
CA GLY A 42 -13.36 -6.83 37.89
C GLY A 42 -11.96 -6.28 38.15
N ARG A 43 -10.94 -7.14 38.29
CA ARG A 43 -9.53 -6.77 38.57
C ARG A 43 -8.53 -7.19 37.50
N LEU A 44 -8.94 -8.00 36.52
CA LEU A 44 -8.20 -8.23 35.29
C LEU A 44 -8.53 -7.09 34.33
N GLY A 45 -7.72 -6.04 34.44
CA GLY A 45 -7.69 -4.82 33.65
C GLY A 45 -8.67 -4.75 32.48
N ALA A 46 -9.58 -3.79 32.56
CA ALA A 46 -9.79 -2.92 31.41
C ALA A 46 -8.40 -2.45 30.97
N ALA A 47 -7.79 -3.17 30.02
CA ALA A 47 -6.71 -2.64 29.24
C ALA A 47 -7.26 -1.31 28.72
N LEU A 48 -6.75 -0.22 29.26
CA LEU A 48 -6.94 1.10 28.69
C LEU A 48 -6.52 0.94 27.24
N VAL A 49 -7.49 0.83 26.34
CA VAL A 49 -7.28 1.13 24.93
C VAL A 49 -6.95 2.61 24.96
N THR A 50 -5.67 2.91 25.12
CA THR A 50 -5.16 4.25 24.88
C THR A 50 -5.46 4.47 23.40
N GLU A 51 -6.51 5.23 23.12
CA GLU A 51 -6.88 5.67 21.79
C GLU A 51 -5.59 6.15 21.12
N ALA A 52 -5.22 5.53 20.00
CA ALA A 52 -3.97 5.84 19.32
C ALA A 52 -4.01 7.33 18.94
N LYS A 53 -3.33 8.16 19.74
CA LYS A 53 -3.36 9.60 19.56
C LYS A 53 -2.62 9.89 18.26
N CYS A 54 -3.34 10.42 17.27
CA CYS A 54 -2.77 10.88 16.02
C CYS A 54 -2.71 12.42 16.00
N GLU A 55 -1.89 12.98 15.12
CA GLU A 55 -1.77 14.40 14.86
C GLU A 55 -2.29 14.73 13.46
N ARG A 56 -3.03 15.82 13.33
CA ARG A 56 -3.62 16.21 12.04
C ARG A 56 -2.57 16.66 11.03
N TRP A 57 -1.52 17.36 11.48
CA TRP A 57 -0.46 17.91 10.65
C TRP A 57 0.92 17.68 11.27
N PRO A 58 1.36 16.41 11.39
CA PRO A 58 2.67 16.13 11.96
C PRO A 58 3.78 16.68 11.07
N LEU A 59 4.93 16.97 11.69
CA LEU A 59 6.13 17.34 10.96
C LEU A 59 6.68 16.17 10.16
N ALA A 60 7.16 16.47 8.96
CA ALA A 60 7.80 15.49 8.09
C ALA A 60 9.14 15.04 8.69
N LEU A 61 9.40 13.73 8.71
CA LEU A 61 10.74 13.21 9.00
C LEU A 61 11.62 13.36 7.74
N PRO A 62 12.91 13.68 7.89
CA PRO A 62 13.79 13.90 6.74
C PRO A 62 14.01 12.61 5.96
N VAL A 63 14.02 12.67 4.62
CA VAL A 63 14.24 11.53 3.71
C VAL A 63 15.74 11.26 3.54
N ASN A 64 16.15 10.00 3.35
CA ASN A 64 17.54 9.58 3.10
C ASN A 64 18.54 9.77 4.26
N VAL A 65 18.07 10.09 5.47
CA VAL A 65 18.95 10.35 6.62
C VAL A 65 19.03 9.18 7.59
N MET A 66 17.93 8.43 7.76
CA MET A 66 17.84 7.38 8.77
C MET A 66 17.98 6.00 8.15
N ARG A 67 18.73 5.12 8.82
CA ARG A 67 18.74 3.69 8.46
C ARG A 67 17.40 3.04 8.72
N ASP A 68 16.78 3.32 9.86
CA ASP A 68 15.42 2.89 10.19
C ASP A 68 14.69 4.06 10.85
N TYR A 69 13.48 4.36 10.38
CA TYR A 69 12.56 5.22 11.11
C TYR A 69 11.90 4.39 12.20
N ILE A 70 12.06 4.82 13.45
CA ILE A 70 11.41 4.20 14.59
C ILE A 70 10.00 4.76 14.67
N GLN A 71 9.01 3.87 14.85
CA GLN A 71 7.64 4.30 15.08
C GLN A 71 7.58 5.19 16.32
N PRO A 72 7.09 6.44 16.23
CA PRO A 72 7.11 7.34 17.35
C PRO A 72 6.24 6.79 18.49
N SER A 73 6.78 6.77 19.72
CA SER A 73 5.97 6.61 20.92
C SER A 73 5.24 7.94 21.19
N GLY A 74 3.98 8.08 20.77
CA GLY A 74 3.17 9.29 21.00
C GLY A 74 2.46 9.81 19.75
N SER A 75 2.10 11.11 19.73
CA SER A 75 1.17 11.71 18.76
C SER A 75 1.72 11.98 17.36
N ALA A 76 2.96 11.62 17.04
CA ALA A 76 3.57 11.96 15.74
C ALA A 76 3.08 11.07 14.57
N THR A 77 2.09 10.21 14.79
CA THR A 77 1.38 9.48 13.72
C THR A 77 0.31 10.39 13.12
N ALA A 78 0.30 10.54 11.79
CA ALA A 78 -0.70 11.35 11.10
C ALA A 78 -2.10 10.76 11.22
N CYS A 79 -3.11 11.61 11.46
CA CYS A 79 -4.55 11.28 11.39
C CYS A 79 -5.03 11.05 9.94
N ALA A 80 -4.20 10.40 9.12
CA ALA A 80 -4.43 10.05 7.74
C ALA A 80 -3.93 8.62 7.51
N ARG A 81 -4.28 8.06 6.36
CA ARG A 81 -3.94 6.69 5.96
C ARG A 81 -3.08 6.64 4.69
N SER A 82 -2.95 7.75 3.98
CA SER A 82 -2.07 7.91 2.81
C SER A 82 -1.60 9.35 2.68
N CYS A 83 -0.56 9.56 1.84
CA CYS A 83 -0.07 10.89 1.51
C CYS A 83 -1.17 11.77 0.90
N LEU A 84 -2.00 11.20 0.01
CA LEU A 84 -3.14 11.92 -0.56
C LEU A 84 -4.13 12.39 0.50
N GLN A 85 -4.47 11.53 1.46
CA GLN A 85 -5.39 11.91 2.52
C GLN A 85 -4.80 13.02 3.40
N LEU A 86 -3.50 12.96 3.71
CA LEU A 86 -2.81 14.01 4.46
C LEU A 86 -2.82 15.35 3.69
N ARG A 87 -2.52 15.33 2.39
CA ARG A 87 -2.61 16.53 1.53
C ARG A 87 -4.00 17.16 1.60
N ASN A 88 -5.05 16.34 1.47
CA ASN A 88 -6.43 16.79 1.44
C ASN A 88 -6.94 17.31 2.80
N GLN A 89 -6.23 17.04 3.90
CA GLN A 89 -6.53 17.63 5.21
C GLN A 89 -6.07 19.08 5.36
N GLY A 90 -5.31 19.62 4.39
CA GLY A 90 -4.74 20.96 4.42
C GLY A 90 -3.45 21.03 5.24
N GLY A 91 -3.10 22.22 5.73
CA GLY A 91 -1.92 22.42 6.59
C GLY A 91 -0.57 22.47 5.86
N ALA A 92 -0.57 22.40 4.52
CA ALA A 92 0.63 22.48 3.67
C ALA A 92 1.75 21.50 4.09
N PRO A 93 1.48 20.18 4.09
CA PRO A 93 2.49 19.19 4.47
C PRO A 93 3.70 19.26 3.54
N GLN A 94 4.88 19.00 4.11
CA GLN A 94 6.16 19.06 3.40
C GLN A 94 6.55 17.68 2.88
N ASP A 95 7.36 17.63 1.83
CA ASP A 95 7.96 16.38 1.38
C ASP A 95 8.71 15.71 2.53
N GLY A 96 8.48 14.41 2.73
CA GLY A 96 9.12 13.73 3.83
C GLY A 96 8.57 12.36 4.13
N VAL A 97 9.08 11.77 5.21
CA VAL A 97 8.63 10.48 5.71
C VAL A 97 7.60 10.69 6.81
N TYR A 98 6.51 9.91 6.73
CA TYR A 98 5.37 10.01 7.63
C TYR A 98 4.95 8.64 8.15
N TRP A 99 4.47 8.63 9.38
CA TRP A 99 3.73 7.50 9.96
C TRP A 99 2.24 7.76 9.81
N PHE A 100 1.51 6.78 9.28
CA PHE A 100 0.06 6.88 9.07
C PHE A 100 -0.69 5.91 9.97
N THR A 101 -1.87 6.34 10.44
CA THR A 101 -2.80 5.43 11.12
C THR A 101 -3.16 4.24 10.22
N GLY A 102 -3.01 3.02 10.75
CA GLY A 102 -3.31 1.78 10.02
C GLY A 102 -2.26 1.36 8.98
N MET A 103 -1.14 2.08 8.86
CA MET A 103 0.03 1.64 8.10
C MET A 103 1.10 1.09 9.05
N PRO A 104 1.58 -0.15 8.86
CA PRO A 104 2.59 -0.75 9.75
C PRO A 104 4.01 -0.26 9.46
N VAL A 105 4.18 0.61 8.45
CA VAL A 105 5.47 1.06 7.92
C VAL A 105 5.41 2.58 7.68
N PRO A 106 6.54 3.29 7.83
CA PRO A 106 6.65 4.68 7.42
C PRO A 106 6.62 4.77 5.89
N VAL A 107 6.07 5.86 5.37
CA VAL A 107 5.98 6.08 3.93
C VAL A 107 6.58 7.43 3.55
N MET A 108 7.26 7.48 2.40
CA MET A 108 7.73 8.72 1.82
C MET A 108 6.59 9.37 1.02
N CYS A 109 6.28 10.62 1.36
CA CYS A 109 5.30 11.46 0.69
C CYS A 109 5.97 12.55 -0.12
N ASP A 110 5.59 12.66 -1.39
CA ASP A 110 5.94 13.76 -2.28
C ASP A 110 4.71 14.64 -2.51
N PHE A 111 4.75 15.84 -1.94
CA PHE A 111 3.75 16.90 -2.04
C PHE A 111 4.14 17.99 -3.03
N SER A 112 5.41 18.07 -3.43
CA SER A 112 5.92 19.14 -4.29
C SER A 112 5.78 18.87 -5.80
N HIS A 113 5.64 17.61 -6.23
CA HIS A 113 5.59 17.27 -7.65
C HIS A 113 4.21 16.76 -8.11
N ASP A 114 3.82 17.14 -9.33
CA ASP A 114 2.65 16.63 -10.06
C ASP A 114 1.35 16.65 -9.23
N GLY A 115 1.05 17.78 -8.58
CA GLY A 115 -0.12 17.98 -7.72
C GLY A 115 0.00 17.42 -6.29
N GLY A 116 1.10 16.72 -5.97
CA GLY A 116 1.42 16.25 -4.62
C GLY A 116 0.52 15.14 -4.09
N GLY A 117 0.83 14.62 -2.90
CA GLY A 117 0.09 13.53 -2.27
C GLY A 117 0.49 12.14 -2.78
N TRP A 118 1.65 12.05 -3.43
CA TRP A 118 2.23 10.81 -3.92
C TRP A 118 2.83 10.01 -2.78
N THR A 119 2.54 8.72 -2.74
CA THR A 119 3.21 7.75 -1.86
C THR A 119 4.24 6.98 -2.67
N LEU A 120 5.50 7.01 -2.23
CA LEU A 120 6.56 6.17 -2.81
C LEU A 120 6.29 4.70 -2.48
N LEU A 121 6.27 3.85 -3.50
CA LEU A 121 6.07 2.40 -3.35
C LEU A 121 7.36 1.63 -3.52
N PHE A 122 8.23 2.09 -4.41
CA PHE A 122 9.48 1.44 -4.73
C PHE A 122 10.51 2.49 -5.13
N ALA A 123 11.73 2.33 -4.63
CA ALA A 123 12.91 3.03 -5.10
C ALA A 123 14.06 2.04 -5.30
N SER A 124 14.69 2.12 -6.46
CA SER A 124 15.91 1.39 -6.75
C SER A 124 17.13 2.29 -6.65
N LYS A 125 18.23 1.68 -6.22
CA LYS A 125 19.58 2.23 -6.38
C LYS A 125 20.35 1.34 -7.37
N ARG A 126 21.43 1.90 -7.93
CA ARG A 126 22.49 1.16 -8.61
C ARG A 126 22.82 -0.17 -7.93
N ARG A 127 22.71 -1.27 -8.69
CA ARG A 127 23.19 -2.62 -8.36
C ARG A 127 22.56 -3.26 -7.11
N ASN A 128 21.25 -3.52 -7.14
CA ASN A 128 20.58 -4.31 -6.09
C ASN A 128 19.96 -5.59 -6.66
N ASN A 129 20.06 -6.69 -5.90
CA ASN A 129 19.54 -8.00 -6.29
C ASN A 129 18.05 -8.10 -5.91
N TRP A 130 17.17 -7.64 -6.79
CA TRP A 130 15.73 -7.65 -6.54
C TRP A 130 15.15 -9.01 -6.88
N ASP A 131 14.94 -9.89 -5.90
CA ASP A 131 14.13 -11.08 -6.09
C ASP A 131 12.63 -10.79 -5.86
N MET A 132 11.76 -11.77 -6.15
CA MET A 132 10.31 -11.64 -6.02
C MET A 132 9.81 -11.39 -4.59
N LEU A 133 10.58 -11.74 -3.56
CA LEU A 133 10.23 -11.45 -2.16
C LEU A 133 10.73 -10.05 -1.77
N PHE A 134 11.95 -9.71 -2.16
CA PHE A 134 12.58 -8.44 -1.85
C PHE A 134 11.90 -7.28 -2.57
N ILE A 135 11.43 -7.49 -3.82
CA ILE A 135 10.64 -6.48 -4.55
C ILE A 135 9.33 -6.15 -3.84
N LEU A 136 8.74 -7.08 -3.09
CA LEU A 136 7.50 -6.83 -2.34
C LEU A 136 7.74 -6.02 -1.06
N SER A 137 8.90 -6.20 -0.42
CA SER A 137 9.23 -5.59 0.87
C SER A 137 10.74 -5.51 1.08
N SER A 138 11.33 -4.36 0.78
CA SER A 138 12.76 -4.09 0.94
C SER A 138 12.94 -2.83 1.78
N ASN A 139 13.69 -2.93 2.88
CA ASN A 139 13.91 -1.85 3.83
C ASN A 139 12.64 -1.03 4.14
N PRO A 140 11.52 -1.68 4.52
CA PRO A 140 10.23 -1.02 4.64
C PRO A 140 10.20 0.05 5.75
N LEU A 141 11.13 -0.01 6.70
CA LEU A 141 11.30 0.99 7.76
C LEU A 141 12.25 2.13 7.36
N SER A 142 12.78 2.14 6.14
CA SER A 142 13.90 2.97 5.72
C SER A 142 13.57 3.75 4.44
N ALA A 143 12.40 4.40 4.41
CA ALA A 143 11.91 5.09 3.22
C ALA A 143 12.96 6.05 2.62
N SER A 144 13.33 5.81 1.37
CA SER A 144 14.44 6.48 0.69
C SER A 144 14.16 6.66 -0.79
N LEU A 145 14.59 7.79 -1.35
CA LEU A 145 14.54 8.09 -2.79
C LEU A 145 15.83 7.70 -3.53
N ILE A 146 16.89 7.34 -2.79
CA ILE A 146 18.23 7.08 -3.36
C ILE A 146 18.82 5.73 -2.91
N GLY A 147 18.10 5.00 -2.06
CA GLY A 147 18.46 3.68 -1.55
C GLY A 147 17.42 2.62 -1.96
N PRO A 148 17.73 1.32 -1.80
CA PRO A 148 16.75 0.26 -1.98
C PRO A 148 15.59 0.46 -1.00
N TYR A 149 14.38 0.59 -1.54
CA TYR A 149 13.15 0.69 -0.76
C TYR A 149 12.02 0.02 -1.54
N SER A 150 11.21 -0.77 -0.87
CA SER A 150 9.94 -1.24 -1.42
C SER A 150 8.92 -1.52 -0.33
N ILE A 151 7.71 -1.05 -0.58
CA ILE A 151 6.49 -1.39 0.15
C ILE A 151 5.40 -1.86 -0.82
N LEU A 152 5.76 -2.44 -1.97
CA LEU A 152 4.80 -2.89 -2.99
C LEU A 152 3.72 -3.83 -2.43
N ARG A 153 4.05 -4.66 -1.42
CA ARG A 153 3.05 -5.48 -0.70
C ARG A 153 1.88 -4.69 -0.10
N HIS A 154 2.03 -3.39 0.11
CA HIS A 154 1.02 -2.49 0.66
C HIS A 154 0.32 -1.63 -0.40
N ALA A 155 0.81 -1.64 -1.65
CA ALA A 155 0.37 -0.71 -2.68
C ALA A 155 -1.13 -0.84 -3.00
N ASP A 156 -1.65 -2.06 -3.09
CA ASP A 156 -3.07 -2.33 -3.32
C ASP A 156 -3.95 -1.85 -2.15
N ALA A 157 -3.48 -2.03 -0.91
CA ALA A 157 -4.18 -1.53 0.27
C ALA A 157 -4.21 0.00 0.28
N ILE A 158 -3.13 0.67 -0.15
CA ILE A 158 -3.07 2.12 -0.30
C ILE A 158 -4.01 2.59 -1.40
N ARG A 159 -3.98 1.95 -2.57
CA ARG A 159 -4.92 2.17 -3.69
C ARG A 159 -6.36 2.11 -3.20
N ASP A 160 -6.69 1.11 -2.39
CA ASP A 160 -8.05 0.87 -1.93
C ASP A 160 -8.58 1.89 -0.92
N LEU A 161 -7.73 2.79 -0.41
CA LEU A 161 -8.17 3.95 0.37
C LEU A 161 -8.87 5.00 -0.51
N GLY A 162 -8.67 4.98 -1.83
CA GLY A 162 -9.35 5.86 -2.76
C GLY A 162 -10.76 5.41 -3.11
N THR A 163 -11.62 6.39 -3.39
CA THR A 163 -13.02 6.15 -3.78
C THR A 163 -13.28 6.30 -5.28
N GLY A 164 -12.28 6.77 -6.05
CA GLY A 164 -12.40 6.94 -7.50
C GLY A 164 -12.35 5.61 -8.27
N SER A 165 -12.88 5.61 -9.51
CA SER A 165 -12.84 4.45 -10.43
C SER A 165 -11.45 4.19 -11.03
N ARG A 166 -10.54 5.16 -10.89
CA ARG A 166 -9.14 5.09 -11.34
C ARG A 166 -8.21 5.65 -10.26
N PHE A 167 -6.98 5.14 -10.24
CA PHE A 167 -5.86 5.75 -9.52
C PHE A 167 -4.82 6.24 -10.52
N ALA A 168 -3.79 6.93 -10.04
CA ALA A 168 -2.64 7.25 -10.87
C ALA A 168 -1.34 6.75 -10.26
N TYR A 169 -0.38 6.47 -11.12
CA TYR A 169 0.96 6.06 -10.74
C TYR A 169 1.99 6.87 -11.51
N ARG A 170 3.17 7.03 -10.91
CA ARG A 170 4.27 7.79 -11.48
C ARG A 170 5.52 6.94 -11.51
N ILE A 171 6.21 6.92 -12.65
CA ILE A 171 7.51 6.27 -12.81
C ILE A 171 8.52 7.34 -13.21
N GLU A 172 9.64 7.37 -12.51
CA GLU A 172 10.75 8.26 -12.78
C GLU A 172 12.02 7.43 -12.84
N ALA A 173 12.74 7.51 -13.95
CA ALA A 173 14.01 6.84 -14.13
C ALA A 173 15.17 7.83 -13.97
N GLN A 174 16.34 7.30 -13.64
CA GLN A 174 17.56 8.07 -13.40
C GLN A 174 17.40 9.16 -12.33
N ALA A 175 16.57 8.92 -11.32
CA ALA A 175 16.14 9.94 -10.35
C ALA A 175 17.28 10.49 -9.48
N ALA A 176 18.27 9.65 -9.16
CA ALA A 176 19.47 10.06 -8.42
C ALA A 176 20.51 10.72 -9.34
N GLU A 177 20.51 10.36 -10.62
CA GLU A 177 21.47 10.87 -11.60
C GLU A 177 21.07 12.21 -12.21
N ARG A 178 19.77 12.42 -12.44
CA ARG A 178 19.23 13.57 -13.18
C ARG A 178 18.21 14.39 -12.40
N GLY A 179 17.75 13.90 -11.25
CA GLY A 179 16.67 14.51 -10.50
C GLY A 179 15.29 13.92 -10.86
N ARG A 180 14.24 14.57 -10.37
CA ARG A 180 12.85 14.10 -10.51
C ARG A 180 12.31 14.31 -11.91
N ARG A 181 11.25 13.58 -12.28
CA ARG A 181 10.49 13.72 -13.54
C ARG A 181 11.33 13.54 -14.81
N HIS A 182 12.11 12.46 -14.86
CA HIS A 182 12.86 12.06 -16.04
C HIS A 182 12.48 10.67 -16.53
N TRP A 183 12.54 10.49 -17.85
CA TRP A 183 12.47 9.22 -18.56
C TRP A 183 11.33 8.31 -18.09
N GLY A 184 10.13 8.86 -18.02
CA GLY A 184 8.97 8.18 -17.45
C GLY A 184 7.70 9.00 -17.62
N GLY A 185 6.83 9.01 -16.62
CA GLY A 185 5.58 9.74 -16.70
C GLY A 185 4.63 9.51 -15.54
N VAL A 186 3.43 10.07 -15.70
CA VAL A 186 2.26 9.83 -14.87
C VAL A 186 1.19 9.17 -15.71
N TRP A 187 0.63 8.07 -15.21
CA TRP A 187 -0.44 7.34 -15.86
C TRP A 187 -1.66 7.21 -14.96
N SER A 188 -2.84 7.10 -15.55
CA SER A 188 -4.06 6.65 -14.87
C SER A 188 -4.30 5.16 -15.15
N ALA A 189 -4.82 4.42 -14.16
CA ALA A 189 -5.18 3.01 -14.28
C ALA A 189 -6.52 2.69 -13.59
N PRO A 190 -7.29 1.69 -14.09
CA PRO A 190 -8.50 1.20 -13.44
C PRO A 190 -8.26 0.77 -11.99
N ARG A 191 -9.19 1.10 -11.10
CA ARG A 191 -9.08 0.77 -9.66
C ARG A 191 -8.93 -0.73 -9.36
N HIS A 192 -9.39 -1.60 -10.25
CA HIS A 192 -9.29 -3.04 -10.05
C HIS A 192 -7.91 -3.62 -10.42
N TYR A 193 -6.99 -2.81 -10.97
CA TYR A 193 -5.61 -3.23 -11.27
C TYR A 193 -4.75 -3.29 -10.00
N SER A 194 -3.88 -4.29 -9.93
CA SER A 194 -2.96 -4.60 -8.83
C SER A 194 -1.53 -4.18 -9.13
N PHE A 195 -0.83 -3.68 -8.12
CA PHE A 195 0.62 -3.40 -8.16
C PHE A 195 1.48 -4.66 -8.00
N VAL A 196 0.86 -5.80 -7.69
CA VAL A 196 1.50 -7.11 -7.55
C VAL A 196 0.92 -8.12 -8.55
N ASP A 197 0.38 -7.64 -9.67
CA ASP A 197 -0.03 -8.49 -10.78
C ASP A 197 1.16 -9.28 -11.33
N GLU A 198 0.95 -10.57 -11.59
CA GLU A 198 1.95 -11.49 -12.14
C GLU A 198 1.64 -11.88 -13.59
N THR A 199 0.56 -11.34 -14.17
CA THR A 199 0.10 -11.72 -15.52
C THR A 199 0.61 -10.80 -16.61
N GLY A 200 0.88 -9.53 -16.29
CA GLY A 200 1.28 -8.52 -17.26
C GLY A 200 0.16 -8.09 -18.21
N ASN A 201 -1.11 -8.34 -17.86
CA ASN A 201 -2.27 -8.07 -18.72
C ASN A 201 -2.94 -6.70 -18.45
N GLN A 202 -2.43 -5.94 -17.49
CA GLN A 202 -2.98 -4.66 -17.04
C GLN A 202 -2.63 -3.50 -18.00
N THR A 203 -3.29 -3.47 -19.16
CA THR A 203 -2.93 -2.63 -20.32
C THR A 203 -3.85 -1.42 -20.56
N ASP A 204 -4.99 -1.31 -19.87
CA ASP A 204 -5.90 -0.15 -19.96
C ASP A 204 -5.38 1.07 -19.17
N VAL A 205 -4.16 1.50 -19.46
CA VAL A 205 -3.52 2.67 -18.85
C VAL A 205 -3.55 3.86 -19.79
N GLU A 206 -3.72 5.06 -19.22
CA GLU A 206 -3.71 6.32 -19.97
C GLU A 206 -2.51 7.15 -19.52
N LEU A 207 -1.66 7.56 -20.46
CA LEU A 207 -0.57 8.49 -20.18
C LEU A 207 -1.14 9.89 -19.98
N ILE A 208 -1.00 10.42 -18.77
CA ILE A 208 -1.47 11.77 -18.38
C ILE A 208 -0.37 12.80 -18.63
N THR A 209 0.84 12.49 -18.16
CA THR A 209 2.00 13.38 -18.30
C THR A 209 3.20 12.56 -18.74
N ARG A 210 3.86 12.99 -19.80
CA ARG A 210 5.13 12.41 -20.24
C ARG A 210 6.29 13.17 -19.63
N PHE A 211 7.27 12.45 -19.12
CA PHE A 211 8.55 13.01 -18.70
C PHE A 211 9.61 12.70 -19.76
N ASP A 212 10.28 13.75 -20.24
CA ASP A 212 11.16 13.72 -21.42
C ASP A 212 10.44 13.27 -22.70
N SER A 213 11.22 13.02 -23.75
CA SER A 213 10.73 12.60 -25.07
C SER A 213 10.93 11.11 -25.28
N TRP A 214 9.83 10.35 -25.31
CA TRP A 214 9.80 8.92 -25.60
C TRP A 214 8.41 8.51 -26.11
N GLU A 215 8.36 7.37 -26.80
CA GLU A 215 7.15 6.71 -27.26
C GLU A 215 7.06 5.28 -26.74
N TYR A 216 5.85 4.72 -26.71
CA TYR A 216 5.70 3.32 -26.35
C TYR A 216 6.41 2.42 -27.38
N SER A 217 7.15 1.43 -26.91
CA SER A 217 7.96 0.55 -27.77
C SER A 217 8.28 -0.76 -27.07
N GLU A 218 8.42 -1.86 -27.84
CA GLU A 218 8.96 -3.14 -27.36
C GLU A 218 10.41 -3.02 -26.83
N ARG A 219 11.09 -1.93 -27.22
CA ARG A 219 12.44 -1.57 -26.77
C ARG A 219 12.47 -0.41 -25.76
N GLY A 220 11.35 -0.16 -25.10
CA GLY A 220 11.20 0.92 -24.13
C GLY A 220 10.08 0.65 -23.14
N ILE A 221 9.42 1.71 -22.70
CA ILE A 221 8.21 1.62 -21.89
C ILE A 221 7.10 1.06 -22.78
N GLU A 222 6.35 0.07 -22.30
CA GLU A 222 5.14 -0.39 -22.97
C GLU A 222 3.88 0.12 -22.27
N LYS A 223 2.74 0.13 -22.99
CA LYS A 223 1.48 0.70 -22.51
C LYS A 223 0.78 -0.20 -21.50
N ARG A 224 1.31 -0.28 -20.27
CA ARG A 224 0.73 -1.06 -19.17
C ARG A 224 1.32 -0.67 -17.81
N MET A 225 0.68 -1.14 -16.75
CA MET A 225 1.25 -1.08 -15.41
C MET A 225 2.51 -1.95 -15.23
N PRO A 226 3.49 -1.50 -14.42
CA PRO A 226 4.53 -2.39 -13.92
C PRO A 226 3.93 -3.64 -13.28
N TRP A 227 4.45 -4.82 -13.63
CA TRP A 227 4.01 -6.12 -13.15
C TRP A 227 5.20 -6.99 -12.73
N LEU A 228 4.93 -7.98 -11.88
CA LEU A 228 5.92 -8.89 -11.32
C LEU A 228 6.16 -10.07 -12.27
N ARG A 229 7.35 -10.15 -12.86
CA ARG A 229 7.70 -11.20 -13.81
C ARG A 229 8.53 -12.31 -13.13
N GLY A 230 7.87 -13.35 -12.66
CA GLY A 230 8.55 -14.51 -12.06
C GLY A 230 9.34 -15.35 -13.08
N GLY A 231 10.38 -16.05 -12.61
CA GLY A 231 11.08 -17.07 -13.41
C GLY A 231 12.12 -16.55 -14.42
N THR A 232 12.43 -15.25 -14.40
CA THR A 232 13.46 -14.63 -15.25
C THR A 232 14.36 -13.68 -14.43
N ASP A 233 15.36 -13.08 -15.07
CA ASP A 233 16.19 -12.03 -14.46
C ASP A 233 15.47 -10.67 -14.36
N VAL A 234 14.32 -10.51 -15.03
CA VAL A 234 13.45 -9.33 -14.99
C VAL A 234 12.42 -9.52 -13.89
N VAL A 235 12.29 -8.57 -12.95
CA VAL A 235 11.43 -8.74 -11.77
C VAL A 235 10.25 -7.78 -11.75
N LEU A 236 10.48 -6.50 -12.04
CA LEU A 236 9.41 -5.50 -12.14
C LEU A 236 9.56 -4.77 -13.48
N THR A 237 8.58 -4.91 -14.36
CA THR A 237 8.71 -4.44 -15.74
C THR A 237 7.40 -3.97 -16.32
N THR A 238 7.50 -3.16 -17.38
CA THR A 238 6.37 -2.84 -18.25
C THR A 238 6.35 -3.69 -19.52
N SER A 239 7.41 -4.45 -19.82
CA SER A 239 7.55 -5.29 -21.05
C SER A 239 6.52 -6.40 -21.17
N ALA A 240 6.12 -6.73 -22.41
CA ALA A 240 5.18 -7.80 -22.76
C ALA A 240 5.54 -9.15 -22.12
N PRO A 241 4.56 -9.98 -21.70
CA PRO A 241 4.87 -11.29 -21.12
C PRO A 241 5.74 -12.15 -22.04
N ASP A 242 5.54 -12.00 -23.35
CA ASP A 242 6.27 -12.62 -24.46
C ASP A 242 7.49 -11.81 -24.94
N SER A 243 7.81 -10.67 -24.30
CA SER A 243 8.98 -9.86 -24.67
C SER A 243 10.28 -10.61 -24.39
N GLU A 244 11.10 -10.71 -25.43
CA GLU A 244 12.44 -11.32 -25.41
C GLU A 244 13.52 -10.36 -24.87
N PHE A 245 13.32 -9.05 -25.03
CA PHE A 245 14.36 -8.06 -24.82
C PHE A 245 14.35 -7.39 -23.44
N GLY A 246 13.24 -7.56 -22.68
CA GLY A 246 13.15 -7.12 -21.30
C GLY A 246 13.29 -5.61 -21.08
N TRP A 247 13.12 -4.77 -22.10
CA TRP A 247 13.11 -3.31 -21.96
C TRP A 247 11.95 -2.80 -21.09
N GLY A 248 11.97 -1.53 -20.70
CA GLY A 248 10.96 -0.98 -19.80
C GLY A 248 10.99 -1.63 -18.42
N THR A 249 12.16 -2.12 -17.98
CA THR A 249 12.34 -2.81 -16.70
C THR A 249 12.82 -1.87 -15.60
N LEU A 250 12.14 -1.93 -14.46
CA LEU A 250 12.40 -1.15 -13.26
C LEU A 250 13.39 -1.85 -12.33
N ALA A 251 13.33 -3.18 -12.25
CA ALA A 251 14.14 -3.99 -11.35
C ALA A 251 14.49 -5.36 -11.94
N THR A 252 15.71 -5.84 -11.68
CA THR A 252 16.24 -7.13 -12.09
C THR A 252 16.81 -7.92 -10.89
N SER A 253 16.79 -9.25 -10.98
CA SER A 253 17.24 -10.17 -9.92
C SER A 253 18.69 -10.60 -10.06
N ARG A 254 19.32 -10.31 -11.20
CA ARG A 254 20.71 -10.64 -11.48
C ARG A 254 21.43 -9.44 -12.08
N LEU A 255 22.50 -9.04 -11.41
CA LEU A 255 23.54 -8.21 -12.01
C LEU A 255 24.52 -9.20 -12.62
N SER A 256 24.43 -9.50 -13.92
CA SER A 256 25.56 -10.17 -14.54
C SER A 256 26.65 -9.12 -14.77
N ASP A 257 27.90 -9.46 -14.42
CA ASP A 257 29.05 -8.63 -14.77
C ASP A 257 29.25 -8.52 -16.29
N ASP A 258 28.54 -9.36 -17.07
CA ASP A 258 28.53 -9.41 -18.53
C ASP A 258 27.45 -8.52 -19.17
N TYR A 259 26.46 -8.03 -18.41
CA TYR A 259 25.45 -7.13 -18.92
C TYR A 259 26.00 -5.70 -18.85
N HIS A 260 26.10 -5.04 -20.00
CA HIS A 260 26.45 -3.63 -20.10
C HIS A 260 25.49 -2.69 -19.33
N TRP A 261 24.39 -3.22 -18.75
CA TRP A 261 23.38 -2.49 -18.02
C TRP A 261 23.82 -2.17 -16.58
N ASN A 262 23.96 -0.88 -16.24
CA ASN A 262 24.29 -0.46 -14.88
C ASN A 262 23.19 -0.77 -13.83
N ASN A 263 21.96 -1.13 -14.26
CA ASN A 263 20.82 -1.52 -13.42
C ASN A 263 19.84 -2.46 -14.14
N ALA A 264 19.02 -1.91 -15.02
CA ALA A 264 18.05 -2.64 -15.83
C ALA A 264 17.92 -1.95 -17.20
N PRO A 265 17.60 -2.71 -18.26
CA PRO A 265 17.29 -2.15 -19.58
C PRO A 265 15.99 -1.33 -19.49
N TRP A 266 16.08 -0.04 -19.81
CA TRP A 266 14.94 0.88 -19.72
C TRP A 266 14.42 1.31 -21.08
N MET A 267 15.17 2.11 -21.85
CA MET A 267 14.81 2.51 -23.22
C MET A 267 16.03 2.50 -24.14
N GLU A 268 16.03 1.70 -25.20
CA GLU A 268 17.23 1.42 -26.02
C GLU A 268 17.91 2.67 -26.57
N LYS A 269 17.15 3.65 -27.04
CA LYS A 269 17.71 4.83 -27.71
C LYS A 269 17.80 6.03 -26.79
N GLU A 270 16.80 6.21 -25.95
CA GLU A 270 16.61 7.44 -25.18
C GLU A 270 17.31 7.37 -23.82
N ALA A 271 17.23 6.22 -23.14
CA ALA A 271 17.73 6.02 -21.80
C ALA A 271 18.03 4.53 -21.54
N GLU A 272 19.15 4.05 -22.10
CA GLU A 272 19.54 2.63 -22.10
C GLU A 272 19.43 1.98 -20.72
N HIS A 273 19.87 2.70 -19.68
CA HIS A 273 19.82 2.26 -18.30
C HIS A 273 18.71 2.95 -17.53
N SER A 274 17.99 2.18 -16.71
CA SER A 274 16.99 2.70 -15.77
C SER A 274 17.58 3.66 -14.73
N GLY A 275 18.85 3.48 -14.34
CA GLY A 275 19.44 4.26 -13.25
C GLY A 275 18.68 4.05 -11.94
N ALA A 276 18.68 5.04 -11.04
CA ALA A 276 17.78 4.99 -9.88
C ALA A 276 16.32 5.18 -10.32
N MET A 277 15.46 4.23 -9.99
CA MET A 277 14.03 4.28 -10.32
C MET A 277 13.22 4.71 -9.10
N ASN A 278 12.21 5.54 -9.30
CA ASN A 278 11.14 5.77 -8.32
C ASN A 278 9.80 5.37 -8.93
N TYR A 279 8.99 4.67 -8.14
CA TYR A 279 7.63 4.27 -8.51
C TYR A 279 6.67 4.68 -7.38
N CYS A 280 5.73 5.56 -7.71
CA CYS A 280 4.81 6.16 -6.75
C CYS A 280 3.34 5.92 -7.14
N ILE A 281 2.45 6.02 -6.15
CA ILE A 281 0.99 5.98 -6.32
C ILE A 281 0.34 7.25 -5.77
N ILE A 282 -0.73 7.70 -6.43
CA ILE A 282 -1.77 8.52 -5.82
C ILE A 282 -3.07 7.71 -5.86
N ASN A 283 -3.63 7.43 -4.68
CA ASN A 283 -4.70 6.43 -4.55
C ASN A 283 -6.06 6.88 -5.13
N GLN A 284 -6.17 8.09 -5.66
CA GLN A 284 -7.33 8.55 -6.41
C GLN A 284 -6.86 9.53 -7.48
N TRP A 285 -7.42 9.37 -8.68
CA TRP A 285 -7.23 10.32 -9.75
C TRP A 285 -8.57 10.99 -10.11
N THR A 286 -8.55 12.31 -10.26
CA THR A 286 -9.65 13.10 -10.81
C THR A 286 -9.06 14.12 -11.77
N TYR A 287 -9.65 14.29 -12.96
CA TYR A 287 -9.23 15.27 -13.97
C TYR A 287 -9.00 16.69 -13.39
N ASN A 288 -9.71 17.05 -12.31
CA ASN A 288 -9.62 18.37 -11.66
C ASN A 288 -8.52 18.49 -10.57
N ALA A 289 -7.68 17.47 -10.35
CA ALA A 289 -6.66 17.48 -9.29
C ALA A 289 -5.28 18.01 -9.74
N VAL A 290 -5.15 18.45 -10.99
CA VAL A 290 -3.91 19.01 -11.53
C VAL A 290 -4.24 20.22 -12.40
N VAL A 291 -4.36 21.39 -11.75
CA VAL A 291 -4.07 22.70 -12.33
C VAL A 291 -3.28 23.48 -11.29
#